data_AF-A0A847B9B7-F1
#
_entry.id   AF-A0A847B9B7-F1
#
_cell.length_a   1.000
_cell.length_b   1.000
_cell.length_c   1.000
_cell.angle_alpha   90.00
_cell.angle_beta   90.00
_cell.angle_gamma   90.00
#
_symmetry.space_group_name_H-M   'P 1'
#
loop_
_entity.id
_entity.type
_entity.pdbx_description
1 polymer ?
#
loop_
_entity_poly.entity_id
_entity_poly.type
_entity_poly.pdbx_seq_one_letter_code
_entity_poly.pdbx_strand_id
1 'polypeptide(L)'
;NKSVANWDSLLVYFAQRFNNNDLNGLYNLVLLAKKKAEESSDFTILDLIYFDFFLASILHREFVGWRGVKHLEDAKKKLDKIDLKDIGDKEKNEIAKFYYDLGKHYEQIELLKPAVETYLNSSNIYYDLDKKEDAQYIDSKIIECNYRLYSRDCHLLTKEIIIKKYGRKSYLLRVLEIVKQEKYNSVEQSKEYLNVINKVNEELVRIGVYSNDLNYKKEKQRLLKERGIDWQY
;
A
#
# COMPACT_ATOMS: atom_id res chain seq x y z
N ASN A 1 39.76 -16.61 4.90
CA ASN A 1 39.02 -17.58 5.76
C ASN A 1 38.89 -17.14 7.21
N LYS A 2 38.32 -15.96 7.50
CA LYS A 2 37.87 -15.61 8.87
C LYS A 2 36.57 -14.81 8.82
N SER A 3 35.57 -15.36 9.51
CA SER A 3 34.26 -14.81 9.85
C SER A 3 33.14 -14.84 8.79
N VAL A 4 32.98 -15.99 8.14
CA VAL A 4 31.64 -16.61 8.05
C VAL A 4 31.28 -17.05 9.47
N ALA A 5 31.09 -16.09 10.38
CA ALA A 5 30.44 -16.34 11.66
C ALA A 5 28.96 -16.53 11.34
N ASN A 6 28.73 -17.73 10.81
CA ASN A 6 27.51 -18.42 10.43
C ASN A 6 26.25 -17.53 10.44
N TRP A 7 25.88 -16.99 9.28
CA TRP A 7 24.63 -16.26 9.06
C TRP A 7 23.41 -17.07 9.54
N ASP A 8 23.50 -18.39 9.54
CA ASP A 8 22.51 -19.28 10.13
C ASP A 8 22.31 -19.04 11.64
N SER A 9 23.38 -18.79 12.41
CA SER A 9 23.23 -18.38 13.82
C SER A 9 22.67 -16.97 13.98
N LEU A 10 22.90 -16.07 13.01
CA LEU A 10 22.29 -14.74 12.98
C LEU A 10 20.79 -14.82 12.66
N LEU A 11 20.39 -15.66 11.70
CA LEU A 11 19.00 -15.99 11.34
C LEU A 11 18.24 -16.69 12.46
N VAL A 12 18.87 -17.66 13.14
CA VAL A 12 18.29 -18.30 14.32
C VAL A 12 18.13 -17.29 15.47
N TYR A 13 19.12 -16.41 15.67
CA TYR A 13 19.03 -15.33 16.65
C TYR A 13 17.94 -14.29 16.29
N PHE A 14 17.80 -13.94 15.01
CA PHE A 14 16.74 -13.08 14.50
C PHE A 14 15.36 -13.71 14.75
N ALA A 15 15.18 -15.00 14.43
CA ALA A 15 13.93 -15.73 14.65
C ALA A 15 13.56 -15.83 16.14
N GLN A 16 14.55 -16.03 17.03
CA GLN A 16 14.33 -16.09 18.48
C GLN A 16 13.91 -14.73 19.07
N ARG A 17 14.53 -13.61 18.63
CA ARG A 17 14.18 -12.26 19.10
C ARG A 17 12.86 -11.76 18.51
N PHE A 18 12.56 -12.10 17.25
CA PHE A 18 11.28 -11.80 16.61
C PHE A 18 10.10 -12.46 17.34
N ASN A 19 10.30 -13.69 17.86
CA ASN A 19 9.31 -14.38 18.69
C ASN A 19 9.17 -13.83 20.13
N ASN A 20 10.18 -13.11 20.64
CA ASN A 20 10.19 -12.55 22.00
C ASN A 20 9.67 -11.10 22.08
N ASN A 21 9.10 -10.54 21.00
CA ASN A 21 8.60 -9.16 20.93
C ASN A 21 9.61 -8.03 21.24
N ASP A 22 10.92 -8.30 21.24
CA ASP A 22 11.96 -7.26 21.35
C ASP A 22 12.28 -6.66 19.98
N LEU A 23 11.34 -5.86 19.47
CA LEU A 23 11.40 -5.25 18.14
C LEU A 23 12.50 -4.17 18.03
N ASN A 24 12.75 -3.41 19.10
CA ASN A 24 13.83 -2.42 19.16
C ASN A 24 15.23 -3.05 19.11
N GLY A 25 15.46 -4.12 19.89
CA GLY A 25 16.72 -4.86 19.85
C GLY A 25 16.97 -5.49 18.47
N LEU A 26 15.91 -6.03 17.87
CA LEU A 26 15.96 -6.57 16.51
C LEU A 26 16.27 -5.49 15.46
N TYR A 27 15.58 -4.36 15.50
CA TYR A 27 15.78 -3.24 14.57
C TYR A 27 17.25 -2.77 14.56
N ASN A 28 17.82 -2.51 15.74
CA ASN A 28 19.20 -2.03 15.85
C ASN A 28 20.21 -3.04 15.30
N LEU A 29 19.95 -4.34 15.50
CA LEU A 29 20.85 -5.40 15.05
C LEU A 29 20.80 -5.57 13.52
N VAL A 30 19.61 -5.54 12.93
CA VAL A 30 19.44 -5.56 11.47
C VAL A 30 20.07 -4.31 10.85
N LEU A 31 19.89 -3.14 11.48
CA LEU A 31 20.49 -1.89 10.99
C LEU A 31 22.03 -1.96 11.00
N LEU A 32 22.62 -2.55 12.04
CA LEU A 32 24.06 -2.78 12.12
C LEU A 32 24.53 -3.80 11.07
N ALA A 33 23.77 -4.88 10.86
CA ALA A 33 24.07 -5.89 9.84
C ALA A 33 24.03 -5.27 8.43
N LYS A 34 23.01 -4.46 8.13
CA LYS A 34 22.90 -3.71 6.88
C LYS A 34 24.12 -2.81 6.66
N LYS A 35 24.52 -2.00 7.66
CA LYS A 35 25.71 -1.13 7.54
C LYS A 35 26.97 -1.92 7.21
N LYS A 36 27.18 -3.07 7.86
CA LYS A 36 28.30 -3.96 7.56
C LYS A 36 28.21 -4.57 6.17
N ALA A 37 27.01 -4.90 5.71
CA ALA A 37 26.78 -5.39 4.36
C ALA A 37 27.08 -4.31 3.30
N GLU A 38 26.72 -3.06 3.56
CA GLU A 38 27.03 -1.91 2.68
C GLU A 38 28.54 -1.64 2.55
N GLU A 39 29.34 -2.00 3.56
CA GLU A 39 30.81 -1.90 3.55
C GLU A 39 31.49 -3.10 2.87
N SER A 40 30.75 -4.17 2.56
CA SER A 40 31.29 -5.41 2.00
C SER A 40 30.98 -5.56 0.52
N SER A 41 31.94 -6.11 -0.25
CA SER A 41 31.73 -6.48 -1.66
C SER A 41 30.96 -7.79 -1.84
N ASP A 42 30.69 -8.52 -0.76
CA ASP A 42 30.05 -9.84 -0.80
C ASP A 42 28.52 -9.76 -0.98
N PHE A 43 27.94 -8.56 -0.85
CA PHE A 43 26.49 -8.33 -0.94
C PHE A 43 26.11 -7.61 -2.22
N THR A 44 25.05 -8.11 -2.86
CA THR A 44 24.46 -7.47 -4.02
C THR A 44 23.53 -6.33 -3.62
N ILE A 45 23.18 -5.48 -4.59
CA ILE A 45 22.17 -4.43 -4.35
C ILE A 45 20.80 -5.01 -3.95
N LEU A 46 20.47 -6.22 -4.42
CA LEU A 46 19.22 -6.92 -4.08
C LEU A 46 19.22 -7.36 -2.61
N ASP A 47 20.37 -7.82 -2.09
CA ASP A 47 20.50 -8.16 -0.67
C ASP A 47 20.28 -6.93 0.22
N LEU A 48 20.79 -5.78 -0.19
CA LEU A 48 20.60 -4.52 0.52
C LEU A 48 19.14 -4.04 0.49
N ILE A 49 18.40 -4.31 -0.59
CA ILE A 49 16.96 -4.05 -0.68
C ILE A 49 16.18 -4.95 0.29
N TYR A 50 16.56 -6.23 0.42
CA TYR A 50 15.96 -7.12 1.42
C TYR A 50 16.15 -6.61 2.85
N PHE A 51 17.33 -6.06 3.19
CA PHE A 51 17.54 -5.42 4.49
C PHE A 51 16.58 -4.26 4.72
N ASP A 52 16.35 -3.41 3.72
CA ASP A 52 15.42 -2.28 3.82
C ASP A 52 13.97 -2.74 4.04
N PHE A 53 13.52 -3.78 3.33
CA PHE A 53 12.19 -4.36 3.54
C PHE A 53 12.04 -4.99 4.92
N PHE A 54 13.06 -5.72 5.38
CA PHE A 54 13.02 -6.32 6.71
C PHE A 54 12.94 -5.24 7.79
N LEU A 55 13.74 -4.16 7.69
CA LEU A 55 13.68 -3.02 8.61
C LEU A 55 12.33 -2.30 8.57
N ALA A 56 11.76 -2.09 7.38
CA ALA A 56 10.43 -1.50 7.23
C ALA A 56 9.36 -2.38 7.90
N SER A 57 9.43 -3.70 7.74
CA SER A 57 8.46 -4.64 8.32
C SER A 57 8.47 -4.66 9.86
N ILE A 58 9.66 -4.50 10.47
CA ILE A 58 9.81 -4.39 11.93
C ILE A 58 9.14 -3.10 12.42
N LEU A 59 9.45 -1.97 11.77
CA LEU A 59 8.96 -0.65 12.17
C LEU A 59 7.46 -0.46 11.92
N HIS A 60 6.90 -1.16 10.93
CA HIS A 60 5.46 -1.20 10.71
C HIS A 60 4.71 -1.80 11.91
N ARG A 61 5.31 -2.80 12.59
CA ARG A 61 4.73 -3.39 13.82
C ARG A 61 4.85 -2.47 15.04
N GLU A 62 5.83 -1.56 15.06
CA GLU A 62 6.03 -0.60 16.16
C GLU A 62 5.26 0.72 16.00
N PHE A 63 4.41 0.87 14.97
CA PHE A 63 3.71 2.13 14.64
C PHE A 63 4.64 3.35 14.41
N VAL A 64 5.93 3.14 14.11
CA VAL A 64 6.89 4.23 13.81
C VAL A 64 6.90 4.51 12.30
N GLY A 65 5.75 4.93 11.78
CA GLY A 65 5.46 4.99 10.34
C GLY A 65 6.51 5.73 9.50
N TRP A 66 7.00 6.88 9.96
CA TRP A 66 7.97 7.68 9.20
C TRP A 66 9.33 7.01 9.00
N ARG A 67 9.80 6.21 9.98
CA ARG A 67 11.06 5.46 9.84
C ARG A 67 10.90 4.30 8.86
N GLY A 68 9.75 3.63 8.89
CA GLY A 68 9.41 2.60 7.92
C GLY A 68 9.38 3.16 6.50
N VAL A 69 8.71 4.29 6.30
CA VAL A 69 8.66 5.01 5.01
C VAL A 69 10.06 5.32 4.49
N LYS A 70 10.98 5.78 5.35
CA LYS A 70 12.36 6.07 4.93
C LYS A 70 13.08 4.84 4.37
N HIS A 71 12.95 3.69 4.99
CA HIS A 71 13.55 2.45 4.46
C HIS A 71 12.90 2.03 3.14
N LEU A 72 11.59 2.20 2.99
CA LEU A 72 10.89 1.93 1.72
C LEU A 72 11.36 2.89 0.60
N GLU A 73 11.55 4.19 0.90
CA GLU A 73 12.12 5.15 -0.05
C GLU A 73 13.56 4.79 -0.44
N ASP A 74 14.37 4.36 0.51
CA ASP A 74 15.75 3.98 0.27
C ASP A 74 15.85 2.66 -0.52
N ALA A 75 14.90 1.74 -0.35
CA ALA A 75 14.74 0.56 -1.20
C ALA A 75 14.34 0.96 -2.62
N LYS A 76 13.34 1.85 -2.77
CA LYS A 76 12.90 2.37 -4.08
C LYS A 76 14.06 3.01 -4.84
N LYS A 77 14.83 3.88 -4.19
CA LYS A 77 16.01 4.53 -4.80
C LYS A 77 17.06 3.54 -5.27
N LYS A 78 17.21 2.38 -4.61
CA LYS A 78 18.14 1.33 -5.05
C LYS A 78 17.58 0.59 -6.26
N LEU A 79 16.30 0.22 -6.23
CA LEU A 79 15.62 -0.41 -7.36
C LEU A 79 15.66 0.46 -8.62
N ASP A 80 15.37 1.75 -8.48
CA ASP A 80 15.34 2.71 -9.60
C ASP A 80 16.73 2.94 -10.23
N LYS A 81 17.82 2.55 -9.54
CA LYS A 81 19.21 2.65 -10.04
C LYS A 81 19.67 1.42 -10.82
N ILE A 82 18.92 0.32 -10.78
CA ILE A 82 19.29 -0.90 -11.50
C ILE A 82 18.96 -0.72 -12.97
N ASP A 83 19.96 -0.83 -13.85
CA ASP A 83 19.71 -0.86 -15.30
C ASP A 83 19.17 -2.23 -15.70
N LEU A 84 17.89 -2.26 -16.07
CA LEU A 84 17.21 -3.48 -16.47
C LEU A 84 17.71 -4.05 -17.80
N LYS A 85 18.44 -3.27 -18.61
CA LYS A 85 18.91 -3.72 -19.94
C LYS A 85 20.05 -4.72 -19.86
N ASP A 86 20.88 -4.63 -18.82
CA ASP A 86 22.14 -5.37 -18.71
C ASP A 86 22.06 -6.60 -17.79
N ILE A 87 20.86 -6.95 -17.34
CA ILE A 87 20.61 -8.05 -16.39
C ILE A 87 19.76 -9.16 -17.01
N GLY A 88 19.91 -10.38 -16.46
CA GLY A 88 19.20 -11.56 -16.95
C GLY A 88 17.73 -11.58 -16.56
N ASP A 89 16.93 -12.39 -17.26
CA ASP A 89 15.49 -12.51 -17.00
C ASP A 89 15.15 -12.99 -15.58
N LYS A 90 16.04 -13.80 -14.98
CA LYS A 90 15.91 -14.22 -13.58
C LYS A 90 16.00 -13.03 -12.62
N GLU A 91 16.96 -12.14 -12.83
CA GLU A 91 17.18 -10.95 -11.99
C GLU A 91 16.07 -9.93 -12.21
N LYS A 92 15.64 -9.71 -13.46
CA LYS A 92 14.45 -8.89 -13.78
C LYS A 92 13.22 -9.38 -13.04
N ASN A 93 13.02 -10.70 -12.99
CA ASN A 93 11.91 -11.31 -12.27
C ASN A 93 12.00 -11.06 -10.76
N GLU A 94 13.20 -11.09 -10.17
CA GLU A 94 13.41 -10.74 -8.76
C GLU A 94 13.12 -9.26 -8.51
N ILE A 95 13.61 -8.36 -9.37
CA ILE A 95 13.34 -6.92 -9.31
C ILE A 95 11.83 -6.62 -9.43
N ALA A 96 11.13 -7.32 -10.32
CA ALA A 96 9.68 -7.19 -10.44
C ALA A 96 8.97 -7.56 -9.13
N LYS A 97 9.42 -8.62 -8.43
CA LYS A 97 8.90 -8.98 -7.11
C LYS A 97 9.18 -7.89 -6.08
N PHE A 98 10.40 -7.35 -6.05
CA PHE A 98 10.72 -6.26 -5.13
C PHE A 98 9.84 -5.02 -5.35
N TYR A 99 9.59 -4.62 -6.60
CA TYR A 99 8.65 -3.54 -6.89
C TYR A 99 7.22 -3.87 -6.44
N TYR A 100 6.78 -5.11 -6.61
CA TYR A 100 5.46 -5.54 -6.12
C TYR A 100 5.37 -5.47 -4.59
N ASP A 101 6.36 -6.00 -3.88
CA ASP A 101 6.41 -5.98 -2.41
C ASP A 101 6.47 -4.56 -1.86
N LEU A 102 7.22 -3.67 -2.51
CA LEU A 102 7.25 -2.25 -2.20
C LEU A 102 5.86 -1.60 -2.38
N GLY A 103 5.17 -1.91 -3.47
CA GLY A 103 3.81 -1.44 -3.71
C GLY A 103 2.83 -1.90 -2.65
N LYS A 104 2.92 -3.15 -2.23
CA LYS A 104 2.12 -3.72 -1.15
C LYS A 104 2.39 -3.03 0.19
N HIS A 105 3.66 -2.76 0.51
CA HIS A 105 4.01 -2.01 1.72
C HIS A 105 3.45 -0.59 1.69
N TYR A 106 3.57 0.12 0.57
CA TYR A 106 2.98 1.45 0.43
C TYR A 106 1.45 1.45 0.52
N GLU A 107 0.80 0.44 -0.06
CA GLU A 107 -0.66 0.27 0.03
C GLU A 107 -1.11 0.07 1.48
N GLN A 108 -0.40 -0.77 2.25
CA GLN A 108 -0.71 -1.05 3.66
C GLN A 108 -0.65 0.20 4.57
N ILE A 109 0.21 1.16 4.22
CA ILE A 109 0.36 2.42 4.97
C ILE A 109 -0.35 3.61 4.29
N GLU A 110 -1.30 3.32 3.37
CA GLU A 110 -2.12 4.32 2.68
C GLU A 110 -1.33 5.34 1.81
N LEU A 111 -0.10 5.00 1.42
CA LEU A 111 0.68 5.77 0.44
C LEU A 111 0.36 5.28 -0.98
N LEU A 112 -0.87 5.52 -1.41
CA LEU A 112 -1.44 4.96 -2.63
C LEU A 112 -0.73 5.38 -3.93
N LYS A 113 -0.22 6.62 -4.02
CA LYS A 113 0.50 7.08 -5.21
C LYS A 113 1.83 6.34 -5.39
N PRO A 114 2.72 6.30 -4.37
CA PRO A 114 3.90 5.42 -4.41
C PRO A 114 3.57 3.95 -4.67
N ALA A 115 2.46 3.44 -4.14
CA ALA A 115 2.01 2.07 -4.39
C ALA A 115 1.71 1.84 -5.88
N VAL A 116 0.96 2.75 -6.52
CA VAL A 116 0.62 2.67 -7.94
C VAL A 116 1.87 2.74 -8.83
N GLU A 117 2.79 3.66 -8.55
CA GLU A 117 4.04 3.81 -9.31
C GLU A 117 4.89 2.53 -9.27
N THR A 118 4.98 1.90 -8.10
CA THR A 118 5.79 0.68 -7.90
C THR A 118 5.10 -0.56 -8.49
N TYR A 119 3.79 -0.70 -8.35
CA TYR A 119 3.03 -1.73 -9.07
C TYR A 119 3.16 -1.57 -10.59
N LEU A 120 3.18 -0.35 -11.12
CA LEU A 120 3.37 -0.09 -12.55
C LEU A 120 4.74 -0.59 -13.03
N ASN A 121 5.81 -0.31 -12.28
CA ASN A 121 7.15 -0.81 -12.59
C ASN A 121 7.19 -2.35 -12.60
N SER A 122 6.60 -2.98 -11.58
CA SER A 122 6.52 -4.44 -11.50
C SER A 122 5.75 -5.05 -12.69
N SER A 123 4.56 -4.52 -12.99
CA SER A 123 3.70 -4.96 -14.09
C SER A 123 4.40 -4.85 -15.45
N ASN A 124 5.11 -3.74 -15.69
CA ASN A 124 5.83 -3.55 -16.95
C ASN A 124 6.95 -4.58 -17.13
N ILE A 125 7.73 -4.85 -16.07
CA ILE A 125 8.79 -5.86 -16.13
C ILE A 125 8.18 -7.24 -16.40
N TYR A 126 7.13 -7.63 -15.69
CA TYR A 126 6.47 -8.92 -15.94
C TYR A 126 5.90 -9.03 -17.35
N TYR A 127 5.35 -7.93 -17.88
CA TYR A 127 4.85 -7.89 -19.25
C TYR A 127 5.99 -8.08 -20.27
N ASP A 128 7.12 -7.42 -20.08
CA ASP A 128 8.30 -7.53 -20.94
C ASP A 128 8.95 -8.93 -20.89
N LEU A 129 8.81 -9.63 -19.76
CA LEU A 129 9.21 -11.04 -19.59
C LEU A 129 8.18 -12.05 -20.16
N ASP A 130 7.15 -11.58 -20.89
CA ASP A 130 6.02 -12.36 -21.40
C ASP A 130 5.18 -13.08 -20.33
N LYS A 131 5.28 -12.65 -19.06
CA LYS A 131 4.48 -13.15 -17.94
C LYS A 131 3.17 -12.38 -17.82
N LYS A 132 2.34 -12.50 -18.86
CA LYS A 132 1.10 -11.72 -19.03
C LYS A 132 0.06 -11.91 -17.92
N GLU A 133 0.03 -13.05 -17.25
CA GLU A 133 -0.89 -13.31 -16.13
C GLU A 133 -0.48 -12.56 -14.86
N ASP A 134 0.82 -12.61 -14.52
CA ASP A 134 1.40 -11.87 -13.40
C ASP A 134 1.23 -10.36 -13.61
N ALA A 135 1.53 -9.88 -14.82
CA ALA A 135 1.36 -8.47 -15.18
C ALA A 135 -0.11 -8.02 -15.06
N GLN A 136 -1.06 -8.86 -15.49
CA GLN A 136 -2.49 -8.54 -15.29
C GLN A 136 -2.87 -8.52 -13.81
N TYR A 137 -2.41 -9.47 -13.00
CA TYR A 137 -2.68 -9.47 -11.56
C TYR A 137 -2.21 -8.18 -10.89
N ILE A 138 -1.02 -7.71 -11.26
CA ILE A 138 -0.48 -6.45 -10.71
C ILE A 138 -1.25 -5.24 -11.25
N ASP A 139 -1.60 -5.22 -12.54
CA ASP A 139 -2.45 -4.18 -13.12
C ASP A 139 -3.84 -4.11 -12.45
N SER A 140 -4.35 -5.22 -11.89
CA SER A 140 -5.58 -5.20 -11.09
C SER A 140 -5.40 -4.41 -9.78
N LYS A 141 -4.24 -4.55 -9.13
CA LYS A 141 -3.88 -3.74 -7.94
C LYS A 141 -3.72 -2.27 -8.26
N ILE A 142 -3.16 -1.95 -9.42
CA ILE A 142 -3.12 -0.57 -9.93
C ILE A 142 -4.53 0.00 -10.07
N ILE A 143 -5.48 -0.77 -10.62
CA ILE A 143 -6.88 -0.34 -10.72
C ILE A 143 -7.47 -0.11 -9.32
N GLU A 144 -7.34 -1.07 -8.40
CA GLU A 144 -7.85 -0.94 -7.02
C GLU A 144 -7.31 0.33 -6.31
N CYS A 145 -5.99 0.55 -6.32
CA CYS A 145 -5.36 1.70 -5.70
C CYS A 145 -5.76 3.03 -6.37
N ASN A 146 -5.81 3.07 -7.70
CA ASN A 146 -6.18 4.28 -8.45
C ASN A 146 -7.59 4.77 -8.14
N TYR A 147 -8.52 3.86 -7.86
CA TYR A 147 -9.89 4.24 -7.55
C TYR A 147 -10.04 4.86 -6.16
N ARG A 148 -9.15 4.49 -5.25
CA ARG A 148 -9.00 5.07 -3.92
C ARG A 148 -8.27 6.42 -3.93
N LEU A 149 -7.47 6.71 -4.96
CA LEU A 149 -6.85 8.01 -5.16
C LEU A 149 -7.89 9.10 -5.50
N TYR A 150 -7.59 10.33 -5.08
CA TYR A 150 -8.31 11.51 -5.56
C TYR A 150 -8.10 11.67 -7.07
N SER A 151 -9.09 12.20 -7.78
CA SER A 151 -9.12 12.23 -9.26
C SER A 151 -7.92 12.92 -9.93
N ARG A 152 -7.16 13.72 -9.19
CA ARG A 152 -5.99 14.49 -9.68
C ARG A 152 -4.70 13.67 -9.73
N ASP A 153 -4.64 12.55 -8.99
CA ASP A 153 -3.44 11.72 -8.83
C ASP A 153 -3.58 10.34 -9.49
N CYS A 154 -4.63 10.15 -10.28
CA CYS A 154 -5.00 8.84 -10.81
C CYS A 154 -4.19 8.50 -12.08
N HIS A 155 -3.41 7.42 -12.03
CA HIS A 155 -2.73 6.84 -13.20
C HIS A 155 -3.64 5.82 -13.87
N LEU A 156 -4.69 6.30 -14.55
CA LEU A 156 -5.73 5.43 -15.08
C LEU A 156 -5.21 4.45 -16.13
N LEU A 157 -5.21 3.15 -15.79
CA LEU A 157 -5.34 2.08 -16.77
C LEU A 157 -6.74 2.18 -17.41
N THR A 158 -6.82 2.85 -18.56
CA THR A 158 -8.09 2.98 -19.28
C THR A 158 -8.48 1.67 -19.97
N LYS A 159 -9.75 1.54 -20.37
CA LYS A 159 -10.22 0.39 -21.16
C LYS A 159 -9.38 0.21 -22.42
N GLU A 160 -9.02 1.32 -23.08
CA GLU A 160 -8.21 1.33 -24.30
C GLU A 160 -6.80 0.80 -24.05
N ILE A 161 -6.16 1.21 -22.94
CA ILE A 161 -4.83 0.72 -22.56
C ILE A 161 -4.87 -0.79 -22.28
N ILE A 162 -5.87 -1.25 -21.52
CA ILE A 162 -6.05 -2.68 -21.20
C ILE A 162 -6.27 -3.49 -22.47
N ILE A 163 -7.13 -3.03 -23.38
CA ILE A 163 -7.39 -3.71 -24.66
C ILE A 163 -6.14 -3.74 -25.52
N LYS A 164 -5.35 -2.66 -25.54
CA LYS A 164 -4.09 -2.61 -26.30
C LYS A 164 -3.04 -3.57 -25.73
N LYS A 165 -2.92 -3.68 -24.40
CA LYS A 165 -1.91 -4.50 -23.72
C LYS A 165 -2.28 -5.98 -23.66
N TYR A 166 -3.56 -6.32 -23.42
CA TYR A 166 -4.00 -7.71 -23.16
C TYR A 166 -5.15 -8.20 -24.05
N GLY A 167 -5.73 -7.33 -24.87
CA GLY A 167 -6.88 -7.66 -25.71
C GLY A 167 -8.23 -7.57 -24.99
N ARG A 168 -9.31 -7.68 -25.77
CA ARG A 168 -10.70 -7.52 -25.31
C ARG A 168 -11.19 -8.59 -24.33
N LYS A 169 -10.47 -9.70 -24.20
CA LYS A 169 -10.83 -10.81 -23.30
C LYS A 169 -10.20 -10.69 -21.91
N SER A 170 -9.40 -9.65 -21.66
CA SER A 170 -8.76 -9.45 -20.35
C SER A 170 -9.81 -9.31 -19.24
N TYR A 171 -9.58 -9.99 -18.11
CA TYR A 171 -10.45 -9.89 -16.95
C TYR A 171 -10.37 -8.50 -16.29
N LEU A 172 -9.33 -7.72 -16.56
CA LEU A 172 -9.16 -6.35 -16.05
C LEU A 172 -10.28 -5.42 -16.49
N LEU A 173 -10.92 -5.68 -17.63
CA LEU A 173 -12.09 -4.92 -18.06
C LEU A 173 -13.27 -5.10 -17.08
N ARG A 174 -13.43 -6.31 -16.52
CA ARG A 174 -14.45 -6.60 -15.49
C ARG A 174 -14.08 -5.98 -14.15
N VAL A 175 -12.80 -6.07 -13.75
CA VAL A 175 -12.30 -5.41 -12.52
C VAL A 175 -12.57 -3.91 -12.58
N LEU A 176 -12.25 -3.26 -13.71
CA LEU A 176 -12.50 -1.84 -13.91
C LEU A 176 -13.99 -1.47 -13.79
N GLU A 177 -14.90 -2.33 -14.23
CA GLU A 177 -16.34 -2.12 -14.12
C GLU A 177 -16.84 -2.28 -12.68
N ILE A 178 -16.39 -3.32 -11.97
CA ILE A 178 -16.74 -3.58 -10.57
C ILE A 178 -16.33 -2.38 -9.69
N VAL A 179 -15.08 -1.92 -9.81
CA VAL A 179 -14.57 -0.83 -8.96
C VAL A 179 -15.26 0.52 -9.28
N LYS A 180 -15.71 0.73 -10.54
CA LYS A 180 -16.57 1.88 -10.89
C LYS A 180 -17.91 1.83 -10.18
N GLN A 181 -18.55 0.67 -10.17
CA GLN A 181 -19.86 0.48 -9.53
C GLN A 181 -19.77 0.68 -8.02
N GLU A 182 -18.75 0.13 -7.36
CA GLU A 182 -18.54 0.30 -5.92
C GLU A 182 -18.35 1.78 -5.53
N LYS A 183 -17.58 2.54 -6.32
CA LYS A 183 -17.40 3.98 -6.10
C LYS A 183 -18.67 4.78 -6.33
N TYR A 184 -19.45 4.41 -7.36
CA TYR A 184 -20.74 5.05 -7.60
C TYR A 184 -21.68 4.84 -6.40
N ASN A 185 -21.78 3.60 -5.92
CA ASN A 185 -22.62 3.24 -4.78
C ASN A 185 -22.20 3.97 -3.50
N SER A 186 -20.90 4.11 -3.21
CA SER A 186 -20.45 4.83 -2.01
C SER A 186 -20.72 6.33 -2.07
N VAL A 187 -20.66 6.94 -3.26
CA VAL A 187 -21.08 8.34 -3.47
C VAL A 187 -22.58 8.51 -3.30
N GLU A 188 -23.39 7.59 -3.83
CA GLU A 188 -24.85 7.58 -3.67
C GLU A 188 -25.22 7.48 -2.18
N GLN A 189 -24.62 6.53 -1.45
CA GLN A 189 -24.79 6.37 0.00
C GLN A 189 -24.38 7.64 0.76
N SER A 190 -23.25 8.26 0.39
CA SER A 190 -22.79 9.50 1.04
C SER A 190 -23.78 10.66 0.82
N LYS A 191 -24.37 10.79 -0.37
CA LYS A 191 -25.42 11.77 -0.66
C LYS A 191 -26.68 11.51 0.16
N GLU A 192 -27.06 10.24 0.29
CA GLU A 192 -28.20 9.82 1.10
C GLU A 192 -27.97 10.18 2.58
N TYR A 193 -26.80 9.85 3.14
CA TYR A 193 -26.42 10.24 4.50
C TYR A 193 -26.44 11.76 4.70
N LEU A 194 -25.90 12.54 3.76
CA LEU A 194 -25.93 14.00 3.83
C LEU A 194 -27.36 14.55 3.77
N ASN A 195 -28.23 13.97 2.93
CA ASN A 195 -29.64 14.34 2.87
C ASN A 195 -30.35 14.08 4.20
N VAL A 196 -30.08 12.93 4.83
CA VAL A 196 -30.59 12.61 6.17
C VAL A 196 -30.08 13.61 7.21
N ILE A 197 -28.78 13.93 7.21
CA ILE A 197 -28.19 14.92 8.12
C ILE A 197 -28.83 16.30 7.93
N ASN A 198 -29.07 16.72 6.69
CA ASN A 198 -29.73 17.99 6.37
C ASN A 198 -31.16 18.02 6.90
N LYS A 199 -31.94 16.95 6.69
CA LYS A 199 -33.30 16.83 7.24
C LYS A 199 -33.31 16.86 8.77
N VAL A 200 -32.34 16.23 9.42
CA VAL A 200 -32.19 16.32 10.89
C VAL A 200 -31.89 17.75 11.31
N ASN A 201 -31.00 18.45 10.62
CA ASN A 201 -30.69 19.85 10.95
C ASN A 201 -31.91 20.76 10.74
N GLU A 202 -32.69 20.57 9.68
CA GLU A 202 -33.95 21.29 9.46
C GLU A 202 -34.95 21.01 10.57
N GLU A 203 -35.07 19.76 11.03
CA GLU A 203 -35.97 19.38 12.11
C GLU A 203 -35.54 19.99 13.45
N LEU A 204 -34.24 19.99 13.77
CA LEU A 204 -33.70 20.67 14.95
C LEU A 204 -34.08 22.15 14.96
N VAL A 205 -33.96 22.82 13.82
CA VAL A 205 -34.40 24.22 13.66
C VAL A 205 -35.92 24.36 13.85
N ARG A 206 -36.72 23.44 13.30
CA ARG A 206 -38.19 23.46 13.47
C ARG A 206 -38.63 23.30 14.92
N ILE A 207 -37.93 22.46 15.70
CA ILE A 207 -38.22 22.26 17.13
C ILE A 207 -37.54 23.30 18.03
N GLY A 208 -36.89 24.31 17.44
CA GLY A 208 -36.26 25.42 18.16
C GLY A 208 -35.00 25.02 18.92
N VAL A 209 -34.32 23.95 18.51
CA VAL A 209 -33.06 23.48 19.10
C VAL A 209 -31.90 23.89 18.20
N TYR A 210 -31.09 24.81 18.69
CA TYR A 210 -29.97 25.42 17.97
C TYR A 210 -28.63 24.87 18.44
N SER A 211 -27.58 25.03 17.64
CA SER A 211 -26.23 24.48 17.92
C SER A 211 -25.64 24.88 19.28
N ASN A 212 -26.12 25.97 19.85
CA ASN A 212 -25.63 26.54 21.11
C ASN A 212 -26.38 25.98 22.34
N ASP A 213 -27.45 25.20 22.12
CA ASP A 213 -28.26 24.65 23.19
C ASP A 213 -27.60 23.42 23.80
N LEU A 214 -27.66 23.31 25.13
CA LEU A 214 -27.16 22.15 25.90
C LEU A 214 -27.71 20.80 25.38
N ASN A 215 -28.94 20.80 24.85
CA ASN A 215 -29.62 19.60 24.36
C ASN A 215 -29.35 19.29 22.88
N TYR A 216 -28.71 20.18 22.12
CA TYR A 216 -28.52 20.03 20.66
C TYR A 216 -27.85 18.71 20.29
N LYS A 217 -26.76 18.35 20.97
CA LYS A 217 -26.01 17.11 20.67
C LYS A 217 -26.85 15.86 20.93
N LYS A 218 -27.56 15.83 22.06
CA LYS A 218 -28.42 14.71 22.46
C LYS A 218 -29.58 14.54 21.48
N GLU A 219 -30.20 15.66 21.09
CA GLU A 219 -31.35 15.67 20.19
C GLU A 219 -30.97 15.31 18.75
N LYS A 220 -29.83 15.83 18.28
CA LYS A 220 -29.27 15.46 16.98
C LYS A 220 -28.94 13.97 16.90
N GLN A 221 -28.34 13.40 17.95
CA GLN A 221 -28.07 11.96 18.01
C GLN A 221 -29.35 11.12 18.00
N ARG A 222 -30.39 11.53 18.76
CA ARG A 222 -31.70 10.86 18.73
C ARG A 222 -32.30 10.85 17.32
N LEU A 223 -32.36 12.01 16.67
CA LEU A 223 -32.95 12.19 15.34
C LEU A 223 -32.18 11.48 14.22
N LEU A 224 -30.85 11.38 14.33
CA LEU A 224 -30.01 10.60 13.41
C LEU A 224 -30.26 9.09 13.61
N LYS A 225 -30.35 8.64 14.86
CA LYS A 225 -30.60 7.23 15.20
C LYS A 225 -31.97 6.75 14.73
N GLU A 226 -33.02 7.57 14.87
CA GLU A 226 -34.36 7.28 14.35
C GLU A 226 -34.39 7.12 12.83
N ARG A 227 -33.41 7.70 12.13
CA ARG A 227 -33.24 7.60 10.68
C ARG A 227 -32.21 6.56 10.26
N GLY A 228 -31.87 5.64 11.16
CA GLY A 228 -30.97 4.50 10.89
C GLY A 228 -29.50 4.85 10.86
N ILE A 229 -29.10 6.06 11.28
CA ILE A 229 -27.70 6.47 11.37
C ILE A 229 -27.26 6.38 12.83
N ASP A 230 -26.65 5.26 13.23
CA ASP A 230 -26.07 5.07 14.57
C ASP A 230 -24.54 5.27 14.50
N TRP A 231 -24.07 6.50 14.72
CA TRP A 231 -22.63 6.74 14.90
C TRP A 231 -22.27 6.33 16.33
N GLN A 232 -21.70 5.14 16.49
CA GLN A 232 -21.02 4.79 17.73
C GLN A 232 -19.71 5.58 17.80
N TYR A 233 -19.71 6.69 18.54
CA TYR A 233 -18.50 7.37 19.01
C TYR A 233 -18.45 7.32 20.52
#